data_AF-A0A915M063-F1
#
_entry.id   AF-A0A915M063-F1
#
_cell.length_a   1.000
_cell.length_b   1.000
_cell.length_c   1.000
_cell.angle_alpha   90.00
_cell.angle_beta   90.00
_cell.angle_gamma   90.00
#
_symmetry.space_group_name_H-M   'P 1'
#
loop_
_entity.id
_entity.type
_entity.pdbx_description
1 polymer ?
#
loop_
_entity_poly.entity_id
_entity_poly.type
_entity_poly.pdbx_seq_one_letter_code
_entity_poly.pdbx_strand_id
1 'polypeptide(L)'
;VRRSDMLADPRSKLADWFRPGAVRLISTDRAGNVFIDSDSKTFRHILAYLRFKKERFVGSLALPSLPDELAKLVGECEALNLAELKEIALEMLNKYLRMEEQHYMASYVQMTLRDLEAWQFEKEQQSSISESKSPIPQQERQQILNNKSEKKAVREHSYDEWDNL
;
A
#
# COMPACT_ATOMS: atom_id res chain seq x y z
N VAL A 1 8.81 15.36 13.00
CA VAL A 1 8.58 14.47 11.84
C VAL A 1 9.85 13.69 11.60
N ARG A 2 9.80 12.37 11.35
CA ARG A 2 11.01 11.58 11.09
C ARG A 2 11.32 11.61 9.59
N ARG A 3 12.60 11.57 9.21
CA ARG A 3 13.01 11.47 7.79
C ARG A 3 12.34 10.29 7.10
N SER A 4 12.20 9.16 7.79
CA SER A 4 11.54 7.97 7.26
C SER A 4 10.06 8.18 6.89
N ASP A 5 9.37 9.12 7.54
CA ASP A 5 8.00 9.48 7.15
C ASP A 5 8.01 10.18 5.79
N MET A 6 8.96 11.09 5.55
CA MET A 6 9.08 11.84 4.29
C MET A 6 9.47 10.96 3.09
N LEU A 7 10.04 9.78 3.37
CA LEU A 7 10.43 8.78 2.36
C LEU A 7 9.33 7.74 2.09
N ALA A 8 8.18 7.83 2.78
CA ALA A 8 7.12 6.82 2.69
C ALA A 8 6.46 6.76 1.31
N ASP A 9 6.48 7.85 0.55
CA ASP A 9 6.06 7.88 -0.85
C ASP A 9 7.25 8.16 -1.77
N PRO A 10 7.89 7.11 -2.35
CA PRO A 10 9.13 7.26 -3.12
C PRO A 10 9.00 8.12 -4.38
N ARG A 11 7.78 8.37 -4.86
CA ARG A 11 7.51 9.18 -6.05
C ARG A 11 7.28 10.66 -5.72
N SER A 12 7.13 11.00 -4.44
CA SER A 12 6.88 12.37 -4.00
C SER A 12 8.12 13.25 -4.04
N LYS A 13 7.94 14.57 -4.22
CA LYS A 13 9.03 15.55 -4.08
C LYS A 13 9.64 15.52 -2.69
N LEU A 14 8.84 15.20 -1.66
CA LEU A 14 9.34 15.02 -0.29
C LEU A 14 10.37 13.90 -0.23
N ALA A 15 10.15 12.77 -0.91
CA ALA A 15 11.13 11.70 -0.95
C ALA A 15 12.44 12.13 -1.60
N ASP A 16 12.37 12.90 -2.70
CA ASP A 16 13.56 13.42 -3.37
C ASP A 16 14.34 14.40 -2.51
N TRP A 17 13.64 15.29 -1.80
CA TRP A 17 14.27 16.28 -0.93
C TRP A 17 14.94 15.68 0.30
N PHE A 18 14.39 14.59 0.84
CA PHE A 18 14.86 13.98 2.09
C PHE A 18 15.69 12.70 1.88
N ARG A 19 15.91 12.26 0.63
CA ARG A 19 16.74 11.10 0.31
C ARG A 19 18.18 11.28 0.79
N PRO A 20 18.82 10.25 1.37
CA PRO A 20 20.25 10.31 1.68
C PRO A 20 21.07 10.64 0.44
N GLY A 21 22.00 11.59 0.55
CA GLY A 21 22.85 12.02 -0.56
C GLY A 21 22.18 12.94 -1.57
N ALA A 22 20.92 13.37 -1.36
CA ALA A 22 20.32 14.41 -2.16
C ALA A 22 21.13 15.71 -2.05
N VAL A 23 21.54 16.27 -3.19
CA VAL A 23 22.05 17.64 -3.26
C VAL A 23 20.91 18.55 -2.80
N ARG A 24 21.14 19.35 -1.75
CA ARG A 24 20.09 20.06 -1.02
C ARG A 24 19.27 20.95 -1.95
N LEU A 25 18.10 20.46 -2.35
CA LEU A 25 17.12 21.18 -3.16
C LEU A 25 16.33 22.20 -2.32
N ILE A 26 16.32 22.04 -0.99
CA ILE A 26 15.61 22.95 -0.07
C ILE A 26 16.59 23.67 0.84
N SER A 27 16.36 24.97 1.02
CA SER A 27 17.06 25.81 1.99
C SER A 27 16.83 25.32 3.43
N THR A 28 17.89 25.34 4.22
CA THR A 28 17.83 25.09 5.67
C THR A 28 18.24 26.33 6.44
N ASP A 29 17.61 26.56 7.60
CA ASP A 29 18.06 27.58 8.54
C ASP A 29 19.39 27.19 9.23
N ARG A 30 19.89 28.05 10.13
CA ARG A 30 21.13 27.80 10.88
C ARG A 30 21.04 26.61 11.84
N ALA A 31 19.84 26.25 12.28
CA ALA A 31 19.59 25.10 13.15
C ALA A 31 19.41 23.80 12.34
N GLY A 32 19.42 23.86 11.02
CA GLY A 32 19.21 22.72 10.13
C GLY A 32 17.74 22.38 9.90
N ASN A 33 16.80 23.26 10.29
CA ASN A 33 15.39 23.09 9.95
C ASN A 33 15.16 23.42 8.48
N VAL A 34 14.26 22.66 7.86
CA VAL A 34 13.84 22.86 6.47
C VAL A 34 12.59 23.74 6.46
N PHE A 35 12.57 24.76 5.62
CA PHE A 35 11.36 25.54 5.34
C PHE A 35 10.65 24.95 4.12
N ILE A 36 9.36 24.66 4.25
CA ILE A 36 8.48 24.24 3.16
C ILE A 36 7.40 25.31 3.05
N ASP A 37 7.33 25.95 1.89
CA ASP A 37 6.31 26.97 1.58
C ASP A 37 4.99 26.28 1.23
N SER A 38 4.24 25.85 2.25
CA SER A 38 3.00 25.10 2.15
C SER A 38 2.06 25.48 3.30
N ASP A 39 0.75 25.33 3.12
CA ASP A 39 -0.21 25.60 4.19
C ASP A 39 -0.06 24.60 5.36
N SER A 40 0.24 25.13 6.55
CA SER A 40 0.50 24.32 7.74
C SER A 40 -0.64 23.39 8.15
N LYS A 41 -1.91 23.78 7.91
CA LYS A 41 -3.07 22.96 8.25
C LYS A 41 -3.20 21.80 7.26
N THR A 42 -3.09 22.09 5.98
CA THR A 42 -3.13 21.09 4.92
C THR A 42 -1.95 20.12 5.01
N PHE A 43 -0.76 20.62 5.31
CA PHE A 43 0.44 19.80 5.49
C PHE A 43 0.32 18.79 6.65
N ARG A 44 -0.53 19.07 7.65
CA ARG A 44 -0.85 18.10 8.71
C ARG A 44 -1.44 16.81 8.14
N HIS A 45 -2.34 16.93 7.16
CA HIS A 45 -2.98 15.79 6.49
C HIS A 45 -1.98 15.00 5.63
N ILE A 46 -1.07 15.70 4.95
CA ILE A 46 0.04 15.07 4.22
C ILE A 46 0.92 14.25 5.18
N LEU A 47 1.27 14.80 6.34
CA LEU A 47 2.06 14.09 7.34
C LEU A 47 1.32 12.88 7.94
N ALA A 48 0.00 12.97 8.12
CA ALA A 48 -0.81 11.84 8.56
C ALA A 48 -0.80 10.71 7.51
N TYR A 49 -1.04 11.05 6.24
CA TYR A 49 -0.98 10.11 5.13
C TYR A 49 0.37 9.41 5.02
N LEU A 50 1.48 10.15 5.08
CA LEU A 50 2.82 9.56 4.98
C LEU A 50 3.10 8.55 6.11
N ARG A 51 2.62 8.81 7.32
CA ARG A 51 2.72 7.86 8.45
C ARG A 51 1.89 6.61 8.18
N PHE A 52 0.65 6.77 7.74
CA PHE A 52 -0.22 5.64 7.39
C PHE A 52 0.35 4.82 6.25
N LYS A 53 0.84 5.46 5.18
CA LYS A 53 1.48 4.78 4.06
C LYS A 53 2.68 3.93 4.48
N LYS A 54 3.55 4.48 5.32
CA LYS A 54 4.71 3.76 5.89
C LYS A 54 4.28 2.53 6.68
N GLU A 55 3.18 2.62 7.41
CA GLU A 55 2.62 1.53 8.22
C GLU A 55 1.65 0.63 7.44
N ARG A 56 1.49 0.87 6.13
CA ARG A 56 0.50 0.21 5.25
C ARG A 56 -0.91 0.26 5.84
N PHE A 57 -1.26 1.41 6.42
CA PHE A 57 -2.56 1.71 7.02
C PHE A 57 -3.43 2.52 6.06
N VAL A 58 -4.70 2.69 6.43
CA VAL A 58 -5.76 3.29 5.61
C VAL A 58 -5.48 4.77 5.32
N GLY A 59 -5.29 5.10 4.04
CA GLY A 59 -4.99 6.47 3.60
C GLY A 59 -6.15 7.45 3.75
N SER A 60 -7.41 7.00 3.62
CA SER A 60 -8.58 7.87 3.72
C SER A 60 -8.80 8.49 5.10
N LEU A 61 -8.25 7.87 6.16
CA LEU A 61 -8.26 8.43 7.52
C LEU A 61 -7.37 9.67 7.68
N ALA A 62 -6.50 9.95 6.71
CA ALA A 62 -5.69 11.17 6.70
C ALA A 62 -6.43 12.38 6.10
N LEU A 63 -7.59 12.18 5.47
CA LEU A 63 -8.30 13.24 4.78
C LEU A 63 -8.97 14.22 5.74
N PRO A 64 -9.08 15.51 5.38
CA PRO A 64 -10.00 16.42 6.05
C PRO A 64 -11.45 16.07 5.72
N SER A 65 -12.37 16.37 6.65
CA SER A 65 -13.79 16.10 6.46
C SER A 65 -14.50 17.17 5.64
N LEU A 66 -13.99 18.40 5.60
CA LEU A 66 -14.64 19.52 4.92
C LEU A 66 -14.25 19.60 3.43
N PRO A 67 -15.21 19.91 2.52
CA PRO A 67 -14.93 20.01 1.08
C PRO A 67 -13.86 21.05 0.71
N ASP A 68 -13.85 22.20 1.38
CA ASP A 68 -12.91 23.28 1.11
C ASP A 68 -11.48 22.92 1.52
N GLU A 69 -11.33 22.22 2.65
CA GLU A 69 -10.04 21.67 3.10
C GLU A 69 -9.55 20.54 2.19
N LEU A 70 -10.44 19.68 1.70
CA LEU A 70 -10.10 18.66 0.69
C LEU A 70 -9.59 19.29 -0.61
N ALA A 71 -10.24 20.35 -1.10
CA ALA A 71 -9.82 21.04 -2.31
C ALA A 71 -8.40 21.65 -2.17
N LYS A 72 -8.09 22.23 -1.01
CA LYS A 72 -6.72 22.70 -0.69
C LYS A 72 -5.73 21.54 -0.66
N LEU A 73 -6.09 20.41 -0.05
CA LEU A 73 -5.26 19.22 -0.01
C LEU A 73 -4.93 18.68 -1.42
N VAL A 74 -5.90 18.67 -2.34
CA VAL A 74 -5.65 18.25 -3.73
C VAL A 74 -4.58 19.12 -4.39
N GLY A 75 -4.63 20.44 -4.20
CA GLY A 75 -3.62 21.38 -4.72
C GLY A 75 -2.22 21.10 -4.17
N GLU A 76 -2.10 20.91 -2.85
CA GLU A 76 -0.82 20.58 -2.20
C GLU A 76 -0.28 19.20 -2.65
N CYS A 77 -1.18 18.21 -2.85
CA CYS A 77 -0.78 16.90 -3.35
C CYS A 77 -0.23 16.97 -4.78
N GLU A 78 -0.81 17.80 -5.64
CA GLU A 78 -0.29 18.07 -6.98
C GLU A 78 1.10 18.72 -6.90
N ALA A 79 1.25 19.75 -6.05
CA ALA A 79 2.51 20.46 -5.87
C ALA A 79 3.65 19.54 -5.38
N LEU A 80 3.35 18.56 -4.51
CA LEU A 80 4.31 17.63 -3.91
C LEU A 80 4.42 16.28 -4.62
N ASN A 81 3.66 16.06 -5.71
CA ASN A 81 3.57 14.79 -6.43
C ASN A 81 3.14 13.60 -5.54
N LEU A 82 2.10 13.79 -4.72
CA LEU A 82 1.49 12.77 -3.87
C LEU A 82 0.27 12.16 -4.57
N ALA A 83 0.51 11.40 -5.64
CA ALA A 83 -0.53 10.92 -6.55
C ALA A 83 -1.65 10.10 -5.86
N GLU A 84 -1.28 9.15 -5.00
CA GLU A 84 -2.26 8.30 -4.31
C GLU A 84 -3.13 9.10 -3.33
N LEU A 85 -2.54 10.01 -2.53
CA LEU A 85 -3.32 10.88 -1.64
C LEU A 85 -4.26 11.80 -2.45
N LYS A 86 -3.79 12.31 -3.59
CA LYS A 86 -4.61 13.12 -4.51
C LYS A 86 -5.82 12.32 -5.01
N GLU A 87 -5.62 11.08 -5.44
CA GLU A 87 -6.68 10.21 -5.94
C GLU A 87 -7.74 9.94 -4.86
N ILE A 88 -7.33 9.60 -3.64
CA ILE A 88 -8.25 9.37 -2.51
C ILE A 88 -9.04 10.66 -2.18
N ALA A 89 -8.37 11.83 -2.17
CA ALA A 89 -9.02 13.11 -1.92
C ALA A 89 -10.02 13.48 -3.03
N LEU A 90 -9.69 13.22 -4.30
CA LEU A 90 -10.59 13.42 -5.44
C LEU A 90 -11.78 12.46 -5.40
N GLU A 91 -11.61 11.20 -4.99
CA GLU A 91 -12.73 10.27 -4.77
C GLU A 91 -13.71 10.87 -3.77
N MET A 92 -13.21 11.41 -2.65
CA MET A 92 -14.06 12.03 -1.63
C MET A 92 -14.79 13.27 -2.15
N LEU A 93 -14.09 14.19 -2.83
CA LEU A 93 -14.72 15.38 -3.43
C LEU A 93 -15.81 15.00 -4.43
N ASN A 94 -15.59 13.95 -5.24
CA ASN A 94 -16.61 13.45 -6.15
C ASN A 94 -17.82 12.85 -5.43
N LYS A 95 -17.64 12.25 -4.25
CA LYS A 95 -18.76 11.80 -3.40
C LYS A 95 -19.56 13.00 -2.88
N TYR A 96 -18.86 14.04 -2.42
CA TYR A 96 -19.50 15.27 -1.94
C TYR A 96 -20.30 15.98 -3.03
N LEU A 97 -19.80 15.98 -4.28
CA LEU A 97 -20.49 16.58 -5.42
C LEU A 97 -21.82 15.88 -5.75
N ARG A 98 -21.91 14.57 -5.50
CA ARG A 98 -23.11 13.76 -5.82
C ARG A 98 -24.17 13.76 -4.73
N MET A 99 -23.84 14.32 -3.56
CA MET A 99 -24.68 14.31 -2.37
C MET A 99 -25.18 15.73 -2.09
N GLU A 100 -26.34 15.85 -1.45
CA GLU A 100 -26.81 17.17 -1.01
C GLU A 100 -25.84 17.78 0.01
N GLU A 101 -25.75 19.13 0.03
CA GLU A 101 -24.78 19.94 0.79
C GLU A 101 -24.71 19.59 2.30
N GLN A 102 -25.73 18.94 2.85
CA GLN A 102 -25.81 18.59 4.27
C GLN A 102 -25.22 17.20 4.62
N HIS A 103 -24.72 16.44 3.63
CA HIS A 103 -24.33 15.03 3.81
C HIS A 103 -22.83 14.75 3.62
N TYR A 104 -21.98 15.78 3.69
CA TYR A 104 -20.52 15.60 3.62
C TYR A 104 -19.99 14.69 4.72
N MET A 105 -20.45 14.88 5.96
CA MET A 105 -20.04 14.05 7.09
C MET A 105 -20.44 12.58 6.90
N ALA A 106 -21.63 12.31 6.37
CA ALA A 106 -22.07 10.94 6.09
C ALA A 106 -21.18 10.28 5.03
N SER A 107 -20.87 11.00 3.96
CA SER A 107 -19.99 10.53 2.88
C SER A 107 -18.57 10.25 3.38
N TYR A 108 -18.05 11.14 4.24
CA TYR A 108 -16.75 10.97 4.90
C TYR A 108 -16.71 9.69 5.75
N VAL A 109 -17.68 9.56 6.65
CA VAL A 109 -17.77 8.43 7.58
C VAL A 109 -17.95 7.11 6.83
N GLN A 110 -18.82 7.06 5.82
CA GLN A 110 -19.03 5.85 5.04
C GLN A 110 -17.77 5.37 4.32
N MET A 111 -17.01 6.28 3.71
CA MET A 111 -15.76 5.91 3.03
C MET A 111 -14.71 5.40 4.01
N THR A 112 -14.53 6.13 5.12
CA THR A 112 -13.49 5.79 6.11
C THR A 112 -13.78 4.47 6.82
N LEU A 113 -15.04 4.18 7.15
CA LEU A 113 -15.45 2.87 7.69
C LEU A 113 -15.22 1.75 6.68
N ARG A 114 -15.69 1.92 5.44
CA ARG A 114 -15.50 0.93 4.36
C ARG A 114 -14.02 0.58 4.17
N ASP A 115 -13.16 1.59 4.08
CA ASP A 115 -11.73 1.38 3.83
C ASP A 115 -11.03 0.74 5.05
N LEU A 116 -11.48 1.06 6.28
CA LEU A 116 -10.98 0.44 7.50
C LEU A 116 -11.36 -1.02 7.61
N GLU A 117 -12.61 -1.36 7.34
CA GLU A 117 -13.10 -2.75 7.31
C GLU A 117 -12.36 -3.58 6.26
N ALA A 118 -12.17 -3.02 5.06
CA ALA A 118 -11.41 -3.68 3.99
C ALA A 118 -9.96 -3.96 4.43
N TRP A 119 -9.29 -2.98 5.05
CA TRP A 119 -7.93 -3.15 5.55
C TRP A 119 -7.84 -4.21 6.67
N GLN A 120 -8.80 -4.22 7.60
CA GLN A 120 -8.86 -5.23 8.67
C GLN A 120 -8.99 -6.64 8.10
N PHE A 121 -9.90 -6.82 7.15
CA PHE A 121 -10.12 -8.09 6.48
C PHE A 121 -8.86 -8.58 5.73
N GLU A 122 -8.19 -7.70 4.97
CA GLU A 122 -6.94 -8.03 4.27
C GLU A 122 -5.84 -8.46 5.23
N LYS A 123 -5.74 -7.81 6.39
CA LYS A 123 -4.75 -8.12 7.43
C LYS A 123 -5.00 -9.51 8.04
N GLU A 124 -6.25 -9.87 8.29
CA GLU A 124 -6.64 -11.19 8.84
C GLU A 124 -6.37 -12.34 7.85
N GLN A 125 -6.60 -12.11 6.55
CA GLN A 125 -6.28 -13.09 5.50
C GLN A 125 -4.76 -13.33 5.39
N GLN A 126 -3.95 -12.28 5.53
CA GLN A 126 -2.49 -12.43 5.51
C GLN A 126 -1.96 -13.22 6.72
N SER A 127 -2.56 -13.05 7.91
CA SER A 127 -2.17 -13.83 9.09
C SER A 127 -2.50 -15.33 8.95
N SER A 128 -3.71 -15.67 8.47
CA SER A 128 -4.14 -17.07 8.33
C SER A 128 -3.36 -17.86 7.26
N ILE A 129 -2.95 -17.19 6.17
CA ILE A 129 -2.07 -17.80 5.14
C ILE A 129 -0.64 -18.03 5.67
N SER A 130 -0.17 -17.21 6.61
CA SER A 130 1.16 -17.36 7.19
C SER A 130 1.26 -18.53 8.16
N GLU A 131 0.19 -18.86 8.90
CA GLU A 131 0.14 -19.99 9.83
C GLU A 131 0.06 -21.35 9.11
N SER A 132 -0.58 -21.39 7.93
CA SER A 132 -0.70 -22.61 7.11
C SER A 132 0.57 -23.01 6.34
N LYS A 133 1.63 -22.19 6.37
CA LYS A 133 2.94 -22.50 5.76
C LYS A 133 4.01 -22.94 6.77
N SER A 134 3.60 -23.65 7.83
CA SER A 134 4.55 -24.32 8.73
C SER A 134 5.25 -25.48 7.98
N PRO A 135 6.58 -25.69 8.14
CA PRO A 135 7.31 -26.69 7.37
C PRO A 135 6.92 -28.11 7.80
N ILE A 136 6.73 -28.98 6.80
CA ILE A 136 6.60 -30.43 6.99
C ILE A 136 7.72 -30.91 7.94
N PRO A 137 7.40 -31.59 9.06
CA PRO A 137 8.40 -32.17 9.95
C PRO A 137 9.35 -33.08 9.17
N GLN A 138 10.66 -32.94 9.41
CA GLN A 138 11.74 -33.64 8.68
C GLN A 138 11.74 -35.18 8.77
N GLN A 139 10.71 -35.81 9.33
CA GLN A 139 10.65 -37.27 9.51
C GLN A 139 10.10 -38.03 8.30
N GLU A 140 9.46 -37.38 7.32
CA GLU A 140 8.90 -38.09 6.14
C GLU A 140 9.84 -38.14 4.91
N ARG A 141 10.98 -37.43 4.95
CA ARG A 141 11.90 -37.40 3.78
C ARG A 141 12.70 -38.71 3.57
N GLN A 142 12.78 -39.58 4.58
CA GLN A 142 13.56 -40.82 4.50
C GLN A 142 12.75 -42.03 4.00
N GLN A 143 11.41 -41.97 3.95
CA GLN A 143 10.61 -43.10 3.46
C GLN A 143 10.42 -43.11 1.93
N ILE A 144 10.54 -41.95 1.27
CA ILE A 144 10.34 -41.84 -0.19
C ILE A 144 11.58 -42.32 -0.98
N LEU A 145 12.77 -42.33 -0.36
CA LEU A 145 14.00 -42.79 -1.04
C LEU A 145 14.15 -44.32 -1.06
N ASN A 146 13.57 -45.05 -0.10
CA ASN A 146 13.73 -46.51 0.00
C ASN A 146 12.83 -47.31 -0.95
N ASN A 147 11.73 -46.73 -1.44
CA ASN A 147 10.79 -47.43 -2.32
C ASN A 147 11.12 -47.31 -3.83
N LYS A 148 12.18 -46.59 -4.22
CA LYS A 148 12.55 -46.38 -5.62
C LYS A 148 13.59 -47.37 -6.16
N SER A 149 14.12 -48.26 -5.33
CA SER A 149 15.23 -49.17 -5.70
C SER A 149 14.83 -50.59 -6.12
N GLU A 150 13.55 -51.00 -6.04
CA GLU A 150 13.19 -52.42 -6.27
C GLU A 150 12.22 -52.72 -7.42
N LYS A 151 11.99 -51.82 -8.38
CA LYS A 151 11.22 -52.19 -9.60
C LYS A 151 11.88 -51.70 -10.88
N LYS A 152 12.92 -52.41 -11.32
CA LYS A 152 13.42 -52.39 -12.71
C LYS A 152 13.91 -53.77 -13.15
N ALA A 153 12.99 -54.53 -13.74
CA ALA A 153 13.16 -55.59 -14.75
C ALA A 153 11.75 -56.22 -14.84
N VAL A 154 11.01 -56.11 -15.94
CA VAL A 154 11.22 -56.84 -17.20
C VAL A 154 10.63 -56.02 -18.34
N ARG A 155 11.37 -55.93 -19.45
CA ARG A 155 10.89 -55.46 -20.76
C ARG A 155 10.15 -56.63 -21.42
N GLU A 156 8.95 -56.38 -21.93
CA GLU A 156 8.44 -57.11 -23.09
C GLU A 156 7.84 -56.14 -24.10
N HIS A 157 7.93 -56.58 -25.35
CA HIS A 157 8.00 -55.83 -26.58
C HIS A 157 6.68 -56.07 -27.33
N SER A 158 5.98 -55.01 -27.78
CA SER A 158 4.99 -55.14 -28.86
C SER A 158 4.77 -53.78 -29.50
N TYR A 159 5.26 -53.64 -30.72
CA TYR A 159 4.83 -52.62 -31.67
C TYR A 159 3.66 -53.23 -32.44
N ASP A 160 2.54 -52.53 -32.52
CA ASP A 160 1.50 -52.66 -33.57
C ASP A 160 0.82 -51.27 -33.59
N GLU A 161 1.29 -50.32 -34.40
CA GLU A 161 0.82 -50.05 -35.77
C GLU A 161 -0.70 -50.09 -35.92
N TRP A 162 -1.39 -48.98 -35.63
CA TRP A 162 -2.63 -48.59 -36.31
C TRP A 162 -2.72 -47.07 -36.40
N ASP A 163 -2.00 -46.50 -37.36
CA ASP A 163 -2.48 -45.35 -38.12
C ASP A 163 -3.20 -45.90 -39.35
N ASN A 164 -4.51 -45.65 -39.46
CA ASN A 164 -5.25 -45.29 -40.69
C ASN A 164 -6.75 -45.61 -40.58
N LEU A 165 -7.55 -44.54 -40.79
CA LEU A 165 -8.92 -44.48 -41.35
C LEU A 165 -10.07 -45.11 -40.54
#